data_AF-A0A3M1WNE5-F1
#
_entry.id   AF-A0A3M1WNE5-F1
#
_cell.length_a   1.000
_cell.length_b   1.000
_cell.length_c   1.000
_cell.angle_alpha   90.00
_cell.angle_beta   90.00
_cell.angle_gamma   90.00
#
_symmetry.space_group_name_H-M   'P 1'
#
loop_
_entity.id
_entity.type
_entity.pdbx_description
1 polymer ?
#
loop_
_entity_poly.entity_id
_entity_poly.type
_entity_poly.pdbx_seq_one_letter_code
_entity_poly.pdbx_strand_id
1 'polypeptide(L)'
;MPCPDLSIRAKGKSSFRLSGKNFRGKLIISSPMGCTITHMELFLEASYPLMGQDLHRVYSRKTLPLFLKLDPDKLEEVAFSLPLPPLAPTERNTAQHAIRRLGGEFYLEVRVDVADGGFVTQKLPVEAWP
;
A
#
# COMPACT_ATOMS: atom_id res chain seq x y z
N MET A 1 -3.27 -26.27 1.28
CA MET A 1 -1.96 -25.86 0.74
C MET A 1 -1.99 -24.35 0.65
N PRO A 2 -1.03 -23.62 1.22
CA PRO A 2 -0.99 -22.15 1.08
C PRO A 2 -0.91 -21.80 -0.40
N CYS A 3 -1.68 -20.82 -0.85
CA CYS A 3 -1.68 -20.36 -2.25
C CYS A 3 -0.31 -19.78 -2.65
N PRO A 4 0.58 -20.56 -3.30
CA PRO A 4 2.01 -20.22 -3.37
C PRO A 4 2.31 -19.09 -4.36
N ASP A 5 1.36 -18.75 -5.22
CA ASP A 5 1.57 -17.91 -6.40
C ASP A 5 0.64 -16.68 -6.44
N LEU A 6 0.18 -16.21 -5.28
CA LEU A 6 -0.57 -14.95 -5.21
C LEU A 6 0.36 -13.79 -5.59
N SER A 7 -0.03 -13.02 -6.59
CA SER A 7 0.69 -11.80 -7.01
C SER A 7 -0.13 -10.56 -6.72
N ILE A 8 0.51 -9.53 -6.17
CA ILE A 8 -0.11 -8.23 -5.88
C ILE A 8 0.66 -7.17 -6.66
N ARG A 9 -0.02 -6.41 -7.51
CA ARG A 9 0.62 -5.38 -8.34
C ARG A 9 -0.17 -4.10 -8.32
N ALA A 10 0.53 -2.98 -8.50
CA ALA A 10 -0.12 -1.69 -8.69
C ALA A 10 -0.77 -1.64 -10.09
N LYS A 11 -1.98 -1.10 -10.20
CA LYS A 11 -2.64 -0.87 -11.50
C LYS A 11 -1.99 0.31 -12.27
N GLY A 12 -0.82 0.05 -12.86
CA GLY A 12 -0.09 1.00 -13.70
C GLY A 12 0.84 1.96 -12.92
N LYS A 13 1.31 3.03 -13.57
CA LYS A 13 2.22 4.00 -12.92
C LYS A 13 1.51 4.92 -11.92
N SER A 14 0.23 5.23 -12.17
CA SER A 14 -0.55 6.19 -11.38
C SER A 14 -1.53 5.54 -10.40
N SER A 15 -1.35 4.25 -10.10
CA SER A 15 -2.25 3.49 -9.23
C SER A 15 -2.28 3.96 -7.80
N PHE A 16 -1.35 4.81 -7.36
CA PHE A 16 -1.28 5.33 -6.01
C PHE A 16 -1.26 6.85 -6.06
N ARG A 17 -2.23 7.47 -5.38
CA ARG A 17 -2.38 8.92 -5.37
C ARG A 17 -2.62 9.42 -3.96
N LEU A 18 -1.77 10.36 -3.55
CA LEU A 18 -1.99 11.20 -2.38
C LEU A 18 -2.99 12.29 -2.79
N SER A 19 -4.23 12.23 -2.31
CA SER A 19 -5.24 13.27 -2.55
C SER A 19 -5.67 13.89 -1.23
N GLY A 20 -5.20 15.11 -0.95
CA GLY A 20 -5.62 15.90 0.21
C GLY A 20 -5.40 15.13 1.52
N LYS A 21 -6.47 14.55 2.10
CA LYS A 21 -6.47 13.84 3.39
C LYS A 21 -6.28 12.33 3.30
N ASN A 22 -6.30 11.76 2.10
CA ASN A 22 -6.27 10.31 1.90
C ASN A 22 -5.19 9.91 0.92
N PHE A 23 -4.63 8.74 1.15
CA PHE A 23 -3.88 7.99 0.16
C PHE A 23 -4.82 6.98 -0.50
N ARG A 24 -5.00 7.09 -1.81
CA ARG A 24 -5.89 6.21 -2.57
C ARG A 24 -5.06 5.34 -3.49
N GLY A 25 -5.51 4.11 -3.68
CA GLY A 25 -4.87 3.29 -4.69
C GLY A 25 -5.73 2.20 -5.30
N LYS A 26 -5.17 1.57 -6.32
CA LYS A 26 -5.73 0.40 -7.00
C LYS A 26 -4.66 -0.68 -7.12
N LEU A 27 -5.00 -1.86 -6.62
CA LEU A 27 -4.21 -3.07 -6.74
C LEU A 27 -4.88 -4.02 -7.74
N ILE A 28 -4.05 -4.79 -8.43
CA ILE A 28 -4.43 -5.98 -9.15
C ILE A 28 -3.92 -7.15 -8.33
N ILE A 29 -4.82 -8.08 -8.02
CA ILE A 29 -4.50 -9.30 -7.32
C ILE A 29 -4.87 -10.47 -8.21
N SER A 30 -3.97 -11.43 -8.31
CA SER A 30 -4.17 -12.62 -9.12
C SER A 30 -3.57 -13.83 -8.43
N SER A 31 -4.17 -15.00 -8.65
CA SER A 31 -3.62 -16.28 -8.23
C SER A 31 -3.84 -17.29 -9.35
N PRO A 32 -2.79 -17.93 -9.91
CA PRO A 32 -2.93 -18.91 -10.99
C PRO A 32 -3.57 -20.22 -10.53
N MET A 33 -3.70 -20.45 -9.22
CA MET A 33 -4.34 -21.66 -8.66
C MET A 33 -5.75 -21.41 -8.11
N GLY A 34 -6.19 -20.14 -8.11
CA GLY A 34 -7.39 -19.71 -7.42
C GLY A 34 -7.21 -19.71 -5.90
N CYS A 35 -7.76 -18.70 -5.23
CA CYS A 35 -7.63 -18.58 -3.77
C CYS A 35 -8.75 -17.74 -3.17
N THR A 36 -9.09 -18.00 -1.91
CA THR A 36 -10.00 -17.13 -1.17
C THR A 36 -9.19 -16.23 -0.25
N ILE A 37 -9.19 -14.94 -0.55
CA ILE A 37 -8.69 -13.89 0.33
C ILE A 37 -9.77 -13.61 1.38
N THR A 38 -9.36 -13.55 2.64
CA THR A 38 -10.28 -13.26 3.76
C THR A 38 -10.04 -11.87 4.33
N HIS A 39 -8.78 -11.46 4.36
CA HIS A 39 -8.36 -10.19 4.94
C HIS A 39 -7.22 -9.60 4.11
N MET A 40 -7.17 -8.27 4.09
CA MET A 40 -6.05 -7.53 3.56
C MET A 40 -5.69 -6.40 4.49
N GLU A 41 -4.40 -6.25 4.76
CA GLU A 41 -3.86 -5.14 5.51
C GLU A 41 -2.99 -4.29 4.60
N LEU A 42 -3.19 -2.98 4.69
CA LEU A 42 -2.44 -1.99 3.93
C LEU A 42 -1.68 -1.11 4.91
N PHE A 43 -0.37 -1.06 4.75
CA PHE A 43 0.55 -0.24 5.53
C PHE A 43 1.22 0.76 4.60
N LEU A 44 0.89 2.03 4.75
CA LEU A 44 1.57 3.11 4.06
C LEU A 44 2.71 3.61 4.95
N GLU A 45 3.93 3.50 4.46
CA GLU A 45 5.15 4.01 5.07
C GLU A 45 5.69 5.17 4.23
N ALA A 46 5.97 6.29 4.90
CA ALA A 46 6.70 7.41 4.32
C ALA A 46 8.04 7.55 5.05
N SER A 47 9.14 7.46 4.32
CA SER A 47 10.49 7.62 4.86
C SER A 47 11.16 8.84 4.24
N TYR A 48 11.61 9.79 5.05
CA TYR A 48 12.28 10.99 4.55
C TYR A 48 13.38 11.49 5.49
N PRO A 49 14.49 12.02 4.94
CA PRO A 49 15.51 12.66 5.75
C PRO A 49 15.03 14.04 6.21
N LEU A 50 15.23 14.36 7.48
CA LEU A 50 15.09 15.70 8.03
C LEU A 50 16.50 16.27 8.18
N MET A 51 16.71 17.51 7.70
CA MET A 51 18.01 18.19 7.72
C MET A 51 18.67 18.08 9.11
N GLY A 52 19.78 17.34 9.18
CA GLY A 52 20.58 17.18 10.40
C GLY A 52 20.11 16.12 11.41
N GLN A 53 19.14 15.26 11.07
CA GLN A 53 18.68 14.17 11.95
C GLN A 53 18.50 12.82 11.21
N ASP A 54 18.39 11.74 12.01
CA ASP A 54 18.05 10.38 11.57
C ASP A 54 16.80 10.35 10.67
N LEU A 55 16.70 9.28 9.87
CA LEU A 55 15.59 9.05 8.95
C LEU A 55 14.24 9.06 9.69
N HIS A 56 13.38 10.03 9.39
CA HIS A 56 12.03 10.08 9.96
C HIS A 56 11.10 9.16 9.19
N ARG A 57 10.32 8.36 9.93
CA ARG A 57 9.38 7.38 9.38
C ARG A 57 8.00 7.63 9.93
N VAL A 58 7.03 7.76 9.03
CA VAL A 58 5.62 7.96 9.37
C VAL A 58 4.83 6.80 8.78
N TYR A 59 3.98 6.19 9.61
CA TYR A 59 3.19 5.02 9.25
C TYR A 59 1.69 5.31 9.33
N SER A 60 0.93 4.76 8.39
CA SER A 60 -0.52 4.59 8.50
C SER A 60 -0.89 3.16 8.17
N ARG A 61 -1.79 2.58 8.97
CA ARG A 61 -2.27 1.20 8.80
C ARG A 61 -3.78 1.23 8.60
N LYS A 62 -4.27 0.39 7.70
CA LYS A 62 -5.69 0.06 7.62
C LYS A 62 -5.86 -1.40 7.27
N THR A 63 -6.78 -2.04 7.96
CA THR A 63 -7.28 -3.37 7.62
C THR A 63 -8.54 -3.20 6.77
N LEU A 64 -8.59 -3.88 5.63
CA LEU A 64 -9.75 -3.98 4.77
C LEU A 64 -10.29 -5.41 4.88
N PRO A 65 -11.52 -5.58 5.40
CA PRO A 65 -12.20 -6.86 5.27
C PRO A 65 -12.51 -7.07 3.78
N LEU A 66 -11.78 -7.98 3.15
CA LEU A 66 -11.89 -8.28 1.72
C LEU A 66 -12.10 -9.78 1.59
N PHE A 67 -13.36 -10.17 1.42
CA PHE A 67 -13.72 -11.53 1.05
C PHE A 67 -13.72 -11.61 -0.47
N LEU A 68 -12.58 -12.00 -1.04
CA LEU A 68 -12.35 -12.04 -2.48
C LEU A 68 -11.99 -13.46 -2.90
N LYS A 69 -12.84 -14.06 -3.73
CA LYS A 69 -12.56 -15.35 -4.35
C LYS A 69 -11.90 -15.09 -5.70
N LEU A 70 -10.61 -15.40 -5.80
CA LEU A 70 -9.86 -15.30 -7.05
C LEU A 70 -10.10 -16.55 -7.89
N ASP A 71 -10.52 -16.35 -9.14
CA ASP A 71 -10.50 -17.38 -10.16
C ASP A 71 -9.10 -17.44 -10.83
N PRO A 72 -8.56 -18.63 -11.15
CA PRO A 72 -7.23 -18.82 -11.77
C PRO A 72 -6.93 -17.91 -12.98
N ASP A 73 -7.96 -17.66 -13.79
CA ASP A 73 -7.85 -16.94 -15.06
C ASP A 73 -8.30 -15.47 -14.98
N LYS A 74 -8.65 -14.98 -13.77
CA LYS A 74 -9.17 -13.62 -13.58
C LYS A 74 -8.26 -12.78 -12.72
N LEU A 75 -8.16 -11.51 -13.13
CA LEU A 75 -7.54 -10.46 -12.35
C LEU A 75 -8.63 -9.76 -11.54
N GLU A 76 -8.41 -9.62 -10.24
CA GLU A 76 -9.31 -8.85 -9.38
C GLU A 76 -8.70 -7.48 -9.09
N GLU A 77 -9.51 -6.44 -9.28
CA GLU A 77 -9.12 -5.06 -9.01
C GLU A 77 -9.65 -4.61 -7.65
N VAL A 78 -8.74 -4.26 -6.75
CA VAL A 78 -9.08 -3.76 -5.42
C VAL A 78 -8.72 -2.29 -5.32
N ALA A 79 -9.74 -1.45 -5.29
CA ALA A 79 -9.59 -0.03 -4.99
C ALA A 79 -9.67 0.21 -3.48
N PHE A 80 -8.83 1.10 -2.96
CA PHE A 80 -8.82 1.44 -1.55
C PHE A 80 -8.56 2.93 -1.30
N SER A 81 -8.90 3.36 -0.08
CA SER A 81 -8.58 4.67 0.45
C SER A 81 -8.12 4.53 1.89
N LEU A 82 -6.89 4.97 2.17
CA LEU A 82 -6.28 5.06 3.48
C LEU A 82 -6.35 6.51 3.96
N PRO A 83 -6.85 6.79 5.17
CA PRO A 83 -6.59 8.08 5.77
C PRO A 83 -5.08 8.23 5.92
N LEU A 84 -4.56 9.37 5.50
CA LEU A 84 -3.18 9.69 5.85
C LEU A 84 -3.09 9.78 7.38
N PRO A 85 -1.96 9.38 7.96
CA PRO A 85 -1.77 9.57 9.39
C PRO A 85 -1.97 11.06 9.69
N PRO A 86 -2.58 11.41 10.84
CA PRO A 86 -2.82 12.79 11.24
C PRO A 86 -1.48 13.46 11.55
N LEU A 87 -0.74 13.77 10.50
CA LEU A 87 0.42 14.65 10.56
C LEU A 87 -0.11 16.02 10.91
N ALA A 88 0.49 16.68 11.90
CA ALA A 88 0.24 18.08 12.13
C ALA A 88 0.45 18.85 10.79
N PRO A 89 -0.30 19.92 10.51
CA PRO A 89 -0.21 20.62 9.21
C PRO A 89 1.23 21.01 8.82
N THR A 90 2.04 21.38 9.81
CA THR A 90 3.48 21.63 9.70
C THR A 90 4.27 20.37 9.32
N GLU A 91 4.02 19.23 9.97
CA GLU A 91 4.67 17.96 9.65
C GLU A 91 4.26 17.43 8.28
N ARG A 92 3.01 17.65 7.85
CA ARG A 92 2.56 17.30 6.50
C ARG A 92 3.31 18.09 5.44
N ASN A 93 3.44 19.40 5.62
CA ASN A 93 4.18 20.25 4.67
C ASN A 93 5.66 19.89 4.67
N THR A 94 6.24 19.62 5.84
CA THR A 94 7.64 19.18 5.96
C THR A 94 7.87 17.80 5.37
N ALA A 95 7.00 16.83 5.60
CA ALA A 95 7.06 15.50 4.99
C ALA A 95 6.89 15.57 3.48
N GLN A 96 5.91 16.32 2.99
CA GLN A 96 5.73 16.53 1.55
C GLN A 96 6.93 17.25 0.93
N HIS A 97 7.50 18.25 1.60
CA HIS A 97 8.67 18.98 1.13
C HIS A 97 9.93 18.11 1.18
N ALA A 98 10.18 17.40 2.27
CA ALA A 98 11.32 16.51 2.45
C ALA A 98 11.28 15.34 1.46
N ILE A 99 10.11 14.74 1.23
CA ILE A 99 9.95 13.69 0.24
C ILE A 99 10.23 14.23 -1.17
N ARG A 100 9.71 15.41 -1.50
CA ARG A 100 9.89 16.02 -2.83
C ARG A 100 11.32 16.51 -3.09
N ARG A 101 12.00 17.06 -2.07
CA ARG A 101 13.27 17.81 -2.25
C ARG A 101 14.50 17.09 -1.72
N LEU A 102 14.32 16.14 -0.81
CA LEU A 102 15.43 15.47 -0.11
C LEU A 102 15.49 13.97 -0.44
N GLY A 103 14.71 13.50 -1.43
CA GLY A 103 14.74 12.11 -1.89
C GLY A 103 14.06 11.12 -0.96
N GLY A 104 12.96 11.53 -0.31
CA GLY A 104 12.16 10.59 0.47
C GLY A 104 11.37 9.63 -0.42
N GLU A 105 10.99 8.48 0.13
CA GLU A 105 10.29 7.41 -0.58
C GLU A 105 9.01 7.03 0.16
N PHE A 106 7.97 6.70 -0.61
CA PHE A 106 6.76 6.09 -0.09
C PHE A 106 6.71 4.63 -0.50
N TYR A 107 6.31 3.79 0.45
CA TYR A 107 6.06 2.37 0.21
C TYR A 107 4.68 2.02 0.74
N LEU A 108 3.97 1.21 -0.04
CA LEU A 108 2.76 0.52 0.40
C LEU A 108 3.12 -0.94 0.61
N GLU A 109 3.17 -1.37 1.86
CA GLU A 109 3.20 -2.79 2.19
C GLU A 109 1.77 -3.32 2.23
N VAL A 110 1.51 -4.35 1.43
CA VAL A 110 0.23 -5.04 1.33
C VAL A 110 0.42 -6.43 1.90
N ARG A 111 -0.35 -6.76 2.93
CA ARG A 111 -0.46 -8.12 3.45
C ARG A 111 -1.83 -8.67 3.11
N VAL A 112 -1.87 -9.90 2.61
CA VAL A 112 -3.10 -10.61 2.23
C VAL A 112 -3.13 -11.92 2.98
N ASP A 113 -4.16 -12.13 3.80
CA ASP A 113 -4.39 -13.41 4.48
C ASP A 113 -5.38 -14.25 3.66
N VAL A 114 -4.98 -15.48 3.37
CA VAL A 114 -5.75 -16.45 2.59
C VAL A 114 -6.44 -17.47 3.50
N ALA A 115 -7.61 -17.95 3.09
CA ALA A 115 -8.48 -18.80 3.90
C ALA A 115 -7.85 -20.13 4.33
N ASP A 116 -6.79 -20.57 3.65
CA ASP A 116 -6.03 -21.79 3.95
C ASP A 116 -4.98 -21.62 5.07
N GLY A 117 -4.94 -20.44 5.70
CA GLY A 117 -4.03 -20.14 6.81
C GLY A 117 -2.68 -19.55 6.39
N GLY A 118 -2.47 -19.29 5.09
CA GLY A 118 -1.30 -18.57 4.59
C GLY A 118 -1.45 -17.05 4.60
N PHE A 119 -0.34 -16.35 4.40
CA PHE A 119 -0.34 -14.93 4.08
C PHE A 119 0.74 -14.59 3.06
N VAL A 120 0.51 -13.53 2.29
CA VAL A 120 1.49 -12.96 1.35
C VAL A 120 1.67 -11.50 1.67
N THR A 121 2.93 -11.07 1.73
CA THR A 121 3.30 -9.67 1.97
C THR A 121 4.09 -9.14 0.78
N GLN A 122 3.72 -7.96 0.28
CA GLN A 122 4.41 -7.32 -0.82
C GLN A 122 4.57 -5.82 -0.57
N LYS A 123 5.80 -5.33 -0.75
CA LYS A 123 6.13 -3.90 -0.74
C LYS A 123 6.03 -3.35 -2.15
N LEU A 124 5.21 -2.33 -2.33
CA LEU A 124 4.99 -1.65 -3.61
C LEU A 124 5.48 -0.21 -3.48
N PRO A 125 6.37 0.24 -4.40
CA PRO A 125 6.79 1.64 -4.41
C PRO A 125 5.59 2.52 -4.76
N VAL A 126 5.51 3.67 -4.10
CA VAL A 126 4.48 4.66 -4.31
C VAL A 126 5.15 5.91 -4.86
N GLU A 127 4.85 6.25 -6.10
CA GLU A 127 5.33 7.51 -6.67
C GLU A 127 4.61 8.70 -6.00
N ALA A 128 5.37 9.63 -5.43
CA ALA A 128 4.85 10.89 -4.90
C ALA A 128 4.50 11.83 -6.07
N TRP A 129 3.26 11.82 -6.56
CA TRP A 129 2.83 12.74 -7.62
C TRP A 129 2.37 14.11 -7.06
N PRO A 130 2.47 15.20 -7.87
CA PRO A 130 2.26 16.58 -7.46
C PRO A 130 0.88 16.91 -6.85
#